data_AF-A0A0P1IGP1-F1
#
_entry.id   AF-A0A0P1IGP1-F1
#
_cell.length_a   1.000
_cell.length_b   1.000
_cell.length_c   1.000
_cell.angle_alpha   90.00
_cell.angle_beta   90.00
_cell.angle_gamma   90.00
#
_symmetry.space_group_name_H-M   'P 1'
#
loop_
_entity.id
_entity.type
_entity.pdbx_description
1 polymer ?
#
loop_
_entity_poly.entity_id
_entity_poly.type
_entity_poly.pdbx_seq_one_letter_code
_entity_poly.pdbx_strand_id
1 'polypeptide(L)'
;MKQILSSLALLALISLGTTASAADCYADYKAKQDNPLRLHYGVMQVSACAKGQAKKEVAQRLKGSGWTLLNVMSVFGPEGLDKRKANAGKFYLRY
;
A
#
# COMPACT_ATOMS: atom_id res chain seq x y z
N MET A 1 -53.13 -19.50 -35.80
CA MET A 1 -53.62 -19.67 -34.42
C MET A 1 -52.62 -20.52 -33.65
N LYS A 2 -52.15 -20.01 -32.49
CA LYS A 2 -51.52 -20.67 -31.31
C LYS A 2 -50.67 -21.93 -31.58
N GLN A 3 -49.41 -21.99 -31.18
CA GLN A 3 -48.90 -21.94 -29.80
C GLN A 3 -47.40 -21.53 -29.87
N ILE A 4 -46.99 -20.38 -29.33
CA ILE A 4 -46.59 -20.17 -27.92
C ILE A 4 -45.16 -20.69 -27.66
N LEU A 5 -44.22 -19.73 -27.66
CA LEU A 5 -43.20 -19.50 -26.64
C LEU A 5 -42.41 -20.73 -26.13
N SER A 6 -41.13 -20.82 -26.47
CA SER A 6 -40.08 -21.34 -25.58
C SER A 6 -38.72 -20.85 -26.07
N SER A 7 -38.33 -19.63 -25.69
CA SER A 7 -37.44 -19.39 -24.54
C SER A 7 -35.97 -19.55 -24.90
N LEU A 8 -35.43 -18.46 -25.47
CA LEU A 8 -34.26 -17.73 -24.99
C LEU A 8 -33.27 -18.54 -24.11
N ALA A 9 -32.15 -18.97 -24.69
CA ALA A 9 -30.99 -19.40 -23.91
C ALA A 9 -29.69 -18.97 -24.60
N LEU A 10 -29.50 -17.64 -24.72
CA LEU A 10 -28.19 -17.06 -24.99
C LEU A 10 -27.43 -16.98 -23.67
N LEU A 11 -26.74 -18.07 -23.28
CA LEU A 11 -25.83 -18.08 -22.13
C LEU A 11 -24.54 -17.34 -22.51
N ALA A 12 -24.58 -16.02 -22.44
CA ALA A 12 -23.37 -15.20 -22.42
C ALA A 12 -22.66 -15.45 -21.08
N LEU A 13 -21.59 -16.26 -21.10
CA LEU A 13 -20.66 -16.36 -19.97
C LEU A 13 -19.95 -15.01 -19.82
N ILE A 14 -20.46 -14.17 -18.94
CA ILE A 14 -19.74 -13.00 -18.42
C ILE A 14 -18.67 -13.55 -17.48
N SER A 15 -17.46 -13.72 -17.99
CA SER A 15 -16.27 -13.88 -17.17
C SER A 15 -16.06 -12.59 -16.38
N LEU A 16 -16.59 -12.56 -15.15
CA LEU A 16 -16.19 -11.60 -14.15
C LEU A 16 -14.70 -11.86 -13.88
N GLY A 17 -13.84 -11.17 -14.63
CA GLY A 17 -12.46 -10.98 -14.27
C GLY A 17 -12.46 -10.23 -12.94
N THR A 18 -12.28 -10.96 -11.85
CA THR A 18 -12.07 -10.37 -10.54
C THR A 18 -10.78 -9.58 -10.65
N THR A 19 -10.88 -8.27 -10.87
CA THR A 19 -9.78 -7.38 -10.56
C THR A 19 -9.57 -7.54 -9.07
N ALA A 20 -8.59 -8.33 -8.67
CA ALA A 20 -8.08 -8.29 -7.32
C ALA A 20 -7.63 -6.85 -7.11
N SER A 21 -8.49 -6.02 -6.52
CA SER A 21 -8.07 -4.71 -6.02
C SER A 21 -6.91 -5.00 -5.10
N ALA A 22 -5.69 -4.69 -5.56
CA ALA A 22 -4.52 -4.78 -4.72
C ALA A 22 -4.84 -3.91 -3.51
N ALA A 23 -4.94 -4.52 -2.33
CA ALA A 23 -5.19 -3.76 -1.12
C ALA A 23 -4.05 -2.74 -0.98
N ASP A 24 -4.40 -1.47 -0.86
CA ASP A 24 -3.41 -0.42 -0.60
C ASP A 24 -2.69 -0.76 0.71
N CYS A 25 -1.38 -0.92 0.62
CA CYS A 25 -0.56 -1.29 1.77
C CYS A 25 0.36 -0.13 2.15
N TYR A 26 0.55 0.03 3.45
CA TYR A 26 1.33 1.10 4.02
C TYR A 26 2.32 0.52 5.01
N ALA A 27 3.53 1.09 5.03
CA ALA A 27 4.54 0.76 6.01
C ALA A 27 4.82 1.98 6.87
N ASP A 28 4.87 1.77 8.18
CA ASP A 28 5.43 2.76 9.09
C ASP A 28 6.84 2.36 9.49
N TYR A 29 7.70 3.37 9.58
CA TYR A 29 9.13 3.14 9.68
C TYR A 29 9.83 4.21 10.50
N LYS A 30 11.05 3.87 10.92
CA LYS A 30 12.01 4.80 11.50
C LYS A 30 13.20 4.92 10.57
N ALA A 31 13.68 6.14 10.37
CA ALA A 31 14.84 6.42 9.54
C ALA A 31 15.77 7.45 10.19
N LYS A 32 17.03 7.44 9.75
CA LYS A 32 18.05 8.40 10.15
C LYS A 32 18.74 9.06 8.97
N GLN A 33 19.19 10.29 9.16
CA GLN A 33 20.20 10.97 8.35
C GLN A 33 21.41 11.18 9.26
N ASP A 34 22.61 11.01 8.72
CA ASP A 34 23.85 11.31 9.44
C ASP A 34 24.41 12.66 8.93
N ASN A 35 25.17 13.36 9.77
CA ASN A 35 25.90 14.60 9.43
C ASN A 35 25.05 15.74 8.80
N PRO A 36 24.14 16.40 9.55
CA PRO A 36 23.87 16.24 10.98
C PRO A 36 22.94 15.06 11.28
N LEU A 37 23.05 14.49 12.49
CA LEU A 37 22.17 13.40 12.91
C LEU A 37 20.73 13.89 13.00
N ARG A 38 19.83 13.28 12.22
CA ARG A 38 18.39 13.51 12.28
C ARG A 38 17.67 12.17 12.32
N LEU A 39 16.60 12.10 13.08
CA LEU A 39 15.74 10.93 13.17
C LEU A 39 14.32 11.32 12.80
N HIS A 40 13.59 10.40 12.19
CA HIS A 40 12.15 10.55 12.07
C HIS A 40 11.40 9.23 12.01
N TYR A 41 10.11 9.34 12.34
CA TYR A 41 9.09 8.37 12.02
C TYR A 41 8.37 8.81 10.74
N GLY A 42 7.97 7.87 9.90
CA GLY A 42 7.26 8.16 8.66
C GLY A 42 6.29 7.05 8.30
N VAL A 43 5.38 7.37 7.38
CA VAL A 43 4.44 6.43 6.78
C VAL A 43 4.55 6.57 5.27
N MET A 44 4.56 5.45 4.56
CA MET A 44 4.70 5.40 3.11
C MET A 44 3.79 4.31 2.57
N GLN A 45 3.08 4.58 1.47
CA GLN A 45 2.38 3.54 0.71
C GLN A 45 3.41 2.66 0.01
N VAL A 46 3.27 1.35 0.11
CA VAL A 46 4.16 0.35 -0.49
C VAL A 46 3.40 -0.53 -1.46
N SER A 47 4.08 -1.01 -2.49
CA SER A 47 3.50 -1.87 -3.52
C SER A 47 3.17 -3.29 -3.02
N ALA A 48 3.83 -3.74 -1.96
CA ALA A 48 3.68 -5.09 -1.42
C ALA A 48 3.44 -5.08 0.09
N CYS A 49 2.39 -5.78 0.52
CA CYS A 49 2.00 -5.91 1.93
C CYS A 49 2.94 -6.82 2.74
N ALA A 50 3.75 -7.63 2.07
CA ALA A 50 4.73 -8.48 2.73
C ALA A 50 5.85 -7.62 3.33
N LYS A 51 6.02 -7.69 4.66
CA LYS A 51 6.99 -6.86 5.41
C LYS A 51 8.40 -6.86 4.84
N GLY A 52 8.88 -8.00 4.33
CA GLY A 52 10.21 -8.11 3.71
C GLY A 52 10.33 -7.33 2.40
N GLN A 53 9.28 -7.33 1.57
CA GLN A 53 9.24 -6.58 0.31
C GLN A 53 9.08 -5.09 0.59
N ALA A 54 8.15 -4.72 1.48
CA ALA A 54 7.96 -3.36 1.96
C ALA A 54 9.27 -2.76 2.52
N LYS A 55 10.03 -3.52 3.32
CA LYS A 55 11.33 -3.06 3.85
C LYS A 55 12.32 -2.70 2.74
N LYS A 56 12.42 -3.51 1.68
CA LYS A 56 13.31 -3.25 0.54
C LYS A 56 12.88 -1.98 -0.18
N GLU A 57 11.59 -1.84 -0.47
CA GLU A 57 11.04 -0.68 -1.15
C GLU A 57 11.24 0.62 -0.34
N VAL A 58 10.88 0.61 0.94
CA VAL A 58 11.05 1.77 1.83
C VAL A 58 12.53 2.18 1.90
N ALA A 59 13.45 1.22 2.04
CA ALA A 59 14.89 1.52 2.07
C ALA A 59 15.36 2.19 0.76
N GLN A 60 14.91 1.68 -0.39
CA GLN A 60 15.28 2.23 -1.70
C GLN A 60 14.76 3.66 -1.88
N ARG A 61 13.49 3.93 -1.55
CA ARG A 61 12.87 5.26 -1.69
C ARG A 61 13.51 6.30 -0.77
N LEU A 62 13.80 5.92 0.48
CA LEU A 62 14.46 6.79 1.45
C LEU A 62 15.90 7.15 1.06
N LYS A 63 16.64 6.21 0.48
CA LYS A 63 18.05 6.41 0.09
C LYS A 63 18.24 7.59 -0.85
N GLY A 64 17.31 7.80 -1.80
CA GLY A 64 17.36 8.93 -2.73
C GLY A 64 17.28 10.31 -2.07
N SER A 65 16.76 10.38 -0.83
CA SER A 65 16.67 11.60 -0.02
C SER A 65 17.72 11.64 1.11
N GLY A 66 18.75 10.79 1.06
CA GLY A 66 19.79 10.70 2.08
C GLY A 66 19.35 10.05 3.40
N TRP A 67 18.15 9.50 3.48
CA TRP A 67 17.67 8.79 4.66
C TRP A 67 18.09 7.32 4.61
N THR A 68 18.57 6.82 5.75
CA THR A 68 18.85 5.41 6.00
C THR A 68 17.71 4.81 6.80
N LEU A 69 17.07 3.77 6.27
CA LEU A 69 16.04 3.02 6.97
C LEU A 69 16.64 2.30 8.19
N LEU A 70 16.08 2.54 9.37
CA LEU A 70 16.45 1.82 10.59
C LEU A 70 15.56 0.59 10.80
N ASN A 71 14.24 0.77 10.69
CA ASN A 71 13.29 -0.31 10.90
C ASN A 71 11.94 -0.03 10.23
N VAL A 72 11.28 -1.10 9.75
CA VAL A 72 9.84 -1.09 9.44
C VAL A 72 9.11 -1.65 10.66
N MET A 73 8.28 -0.83 11.28
CA MET A 73 7.56 -1.20 12.49
C MET A 73 6.43 -2.17 12.15
N SER A 74 5.53 -1.77 11.24
CA SER A 74 4.41 -2.56 10.76
C SER A 74 4.14 -2.32 9.28
N VAL A 75 3.41 -3.26 8.68
CA VAL A 75 2.74 -3.08 7.38
C VAL A 75 1.24 -3.26 7.62
N PHE A 76 0.43 -2.35 7.11
CA PHE A 76 -0.98 -2.21 7.45
C PHE A 76 -1.80 -1.66 6.27
N GLY A 77 -3.13 -1.77 6.34
CA GLY A 77 -4.03 -1.24 5.32
C GLY A 77 -4.43 0.23 5.54
N PRO A 78 -5.29 0.81 4.71
CA PRO A 78 -5.71 2.21 4.81
C PRO A 78 -6.29 2.59 6.17
N GLU A 79 -6.94 1.66 6.88
CA GLU A 79 -7.55 1.85 8.19
C GLU A 79 -6.54 2.25 9.29
N GLY A 80 -5.24 2.00 9.08
CA GLY A 80 -4.18 2.34 10.02
C GLY A 80 -3.57 3.73 9.85
N LEU A 81 -3.97 4.46 8.81
CA LEU A 81 -3.36 5.73 8.39
C LEU A 81 -3.61 6.88 9.37
N ASP A 82 -4.85 7.14 9.72
CA ASP A 82 -5.23 8.30 10.56
C ASP A 82 -4.53 8.27 11.92
N LYS A 83 -4.40 7.07 12.51
CA LYS A 83 -3.72 6.85 13.81
C LYS A 83 -2.23 7.22 13.78
N ARG A 84 -1.60 7.29 12.60
CA ARG A 84 -0.16 7.53 12.43
C ARG A 84 0.16 8.91 11.88
N LYS A 85 -0.84 9.64 11.36
CA LYS A 85 -0.68 10.95 10.71
C LYS A 85 0.02 11.97 11.61
N ALA A 86 -0.44 12.13 12.85
CA ALA A 86 0.14 13.08 13.79
C ALA A 86 1.61 12.75 14.13
N ASN A 87 1.92 11.47 14.35
CA ASN A 87 3.28 11.02 14.69
C ASN A 87 4.25 11.14 13.50
N ALA A 88 3.78 10.89 12.28
CA ALA A 88 4.60 11.00 11.07
C ALA A 88 4.80 12.46 10.63
N GLY A 89 3.86 13.35 10.96
CA GLY A 89 3.94 14.78 10.66
C GLY A 89 4.29 15.03 9.19
N LYS A 90 5.38 15.77 8.94
CA LYS A 90 5.85 16.09 7.58
C LYS A 90 6.36 14.90 6.76
N PHE A 91 6.47 13.71 7.36
CA PHE A 91 6.93 12.48 6.72
C PHE A 91 5.77 11.48 6.51
N TYR A 92 4.54 11.92 6.72
CA TYR A 92 3.35 11.17 6.38
C TYR A 92 3.14 11.17 4.86
N LEU A 93 3.23 9.99 4.23
CA LEU A 93 3.05 9.75 2.79
C LEU A 93 3.94 10.62 1.89
N ARG A 94 5.11 11.02 2.39
CA ARG A 94 6.01 11.96 1.69
C ARG A 94 6.97 11.30 0.70
N TYR A 95 7.54 10.17 1.10
CA TYR A 95 8.58 9.47 0.33
C TYR A 95 7.97 8.31 -0.40
#